data_AF-A0A553ZSB2-F1
#
_entry.id   AF-A0A553ZSB2-F1
#
_cell.length_a   1.000
_cell.length_b   1.000
_cell.length_c   1.000
_cell.angle_alpha   90.00
_cell.angle_beta   90.00
_cell.angle_gamma   90.00
#
_symmetry.space_group_name_H-M   'P 1'
#
loop_
_entity.id
_entity.type
_entity.pdbx_description
1 polymer ?
#
loop_
_entity_poly.entity_id
_entity_poly.type
_entity_poly.pdbx_seq_one_letter_code
_entity_poly.pdbx_strand_id
1 'polypeptide(L)' 'ELFLVYQPIVDINTRAILGAEALCRWVSAERGIISPLKFITIAEDIGFINELGYQIIKTAMGEFRHFSQRASLKDDF' A
#
# COMPACT_ATOMS: atom_id res chain seq x y z
N GLU A 1 7.63 12.79 -1.32
CA GLU A 1 6.70 12.20 -0.37
C GLU A 1 6.30 10.79 -0.79
N LEU A 2 6.33 9.86 0.17
CA LEU A 2 5.84 8.49 0.01
C LEU A 2 4.40 8.42 0.51
N PHE A 3 3.53 7.74 -0.23
CA PHE A 3 2.13 7.51 0.15
C PHE A 3 1.66 6.16 -0.37
N LEU A 4 0.52 5.68 0.14
CA LEU A 4 -0.09 4.42 -0.27
C LEU A 4 -1.27 4.67 -1.20
N VAL A 5 -1.39 3.81 -2.20
CA VAL A 5 -2.63 3.65 -2.99
C VAL A 5 -3.11 2.21 -2.83
N TYR A 6 -4.41 1.98 -3.00
CA TYR A 6 -5.03 0.69 -2.73
C TYR A 6 -5.66 0.13 -4.00
N GLN A 7 -5.23 -1.05 -4.41
CA GLN A 7 -5.83 -1.77 -5.53
C GLN A 7 -6.81 -2.81 -5.00
N PRO A 8 -8.12 -2.71 -5.31
CA PRO A 8 -9.10 -3.68 -4.86
C PRO A 8 -8.80 -5.08 -5.39
N ILE A 9 -8.88 -6.07 -4.51
CA ILE A 9 -8.90 -7.49 -4.84
C ILE A 9 -10.36 -7.91 -4.81
N VAL A 10 -10.86 -8.49 -5.91
CA VAL A 10 -12.29 -8.80 -6.08
C VAL A 10 -12.51 -10.27 -6.42
N ASP A 11 -13.64 -10.81 -5.99
CA ASP A 11 -14.12 -12.12 -6.42
C ASP A 11 -14.60 -12.04 -7.88
N ILE A 12 -14.14 -12.95 -8.73
CA ILE A 12 -14.40 -12.88 -10.18
C ILE A 12 -15.87 -13.13 -10.54
N ASN A 13 -16.60 -13.90 -9.73
CA ASN A 13 -17.97 -14.30 -10.03
C ASN A 13 -18.98 -13.27 -9.50
N THR A 14 -18.74 -12.79 -8.27
CA THR A 14 -19.67 -11.92 -7.54
C THR A 14 -19.29 -10.44 -7.63
N ARG A 15 -18.06 -10.13 -8.06
CA ARG A 15 -17.45 -8.79 -8.02
C ARG A 15 -17.38 -8.17 -6.62
N ALA A 16 -17.58 -8.97 -5.58
CA ALA A 16 -17.42 -8.51 -4.21
C ALA A 16 -15.96 -8.12 -3.96
N ILE A 17 -15.75 -7.00 -3.26
CA ILE A 17 -14.42 -6.62 -2.80
C ILE A 17 -14.03 -7.59 -1.69
N LEU A 18 -12.99 -8.37 -1.94
CA LEU A 18 -12.40 -9.27 -0.97
C LEU A 18 -11.37 -8.53 -0.13
N GLY A 19 -10.63 -7.58 -0.68
CA GLY A 19 -9.64 -6.81 0.07
C GLY A 19 -8.98 -5.76 -0.79
N ALA A 20 -7.79 -5.31 -0.40
CA ALA A 20 -6.98 -4.43 -1.23
C ALA A 20 -5.48 -4.67 -1.03
N GLU A 21 -4.72 -4.53 -2.10
CA GLU A 21 -3.25 -4.48 -2.05
C GLU A 21 -2.81 -3.03 -1.79
N ALA A 22 -2.01 -2.83 -0.74
CA ALA A 22 -1.40 -1.55 -0.44
C ALA A 22 -0.12 -1.37 -1.27
N LEU A 23 -0.14 -0.39 -2.17
CA LEU A 23 0.93 -0.15 -3.13
C LEU A 23 1.60 1.20 -2.82
N CYS A 24 2.87 1.16 -2.45
CA CYS A 24 3.63 2.38 -2.17
C CYS A 24 3.91 3.18 -3.45
N ARG A 25 3.78 4.50 -3.36
CA ARG A 25 4.06 5.46 -4.42
C ARG A 25 4.97 6.56 -3.89
N TRP A 26 5.86 7.04 -4.75
CA TRP A 26 6.75 8.14 -4.42
C TRP A 26 6.59 9.27 -5.43
N VAL A 27 6.28 10.46 -4.94
CA VAL A 27 6.36 11.71 -5.72
C VAL A 27 7.47 12.57 -5.14
N SER A 28 8.45 12.91 -5.98
CA SER A 28 9.50 13.88 -5.67
C SER A 28 9.09 15.25 -6.20
N ALA A 29 9.33 16.31 -5.42
CA ALA A 29 9.06 17.68 -5.85
C ALA A 29 9.86 18.07 -7.11
N GLU A 30 11.08 17.54 -7.24
CA GLU A 30 11.98 17.85 -8.36
C GLU A 30 11.83 16.87 -9.53
N ARG A 31 11.55 15.60 -9.24
CA ARG A 31 11.61 14.51 -10.23
C ARG A 31 10.24 13.94 -10.61
N GLY A 32 9.16 14.43 -10.02
CA GLY A 32 7.82 13.91 -10.24
C GLY A 32 7.64 12.48 -9.71
N ILE A 33 6.84 11.67 -10.41
CA ILE A 33 6.53 10.29 -10.01
C ILE A 33 7.78 9.41 -10.18
N ILE A 34 8.18 8.74 -9.11
CA ILE A 34 9.27 7.78 -9.12
C ILE A 34 8.69 6.36 -9.16
N SER A 35 9.19 5.56 -10.11
CA SER A 35 8.80 4.15 -10.25
C SER A 35 9.10 3.35 -8.97
N PRO A 36 8.17 2.51 -8.49
CA PRO A 36 8.42 1.55 -7.42
C PRO A 36 9.66 0.69 -7.63
N LEU A 37 9.85 0.19 -8.86
CA LEU A 37 11.03 -0.61 -9.20
C LEU A 37 12.34 0.15 -8.97
N LYS A 38 12.33 1.47 -9.09
CA LYS A 38 13.53 2.29 -8.87
C LYS A 38 13.79 2.50 -7.38
N PHE A 39 12.78 2.90 -6.62
CA PHE A 39 13.02 3.28 -5.22
C PHE A 39 13.10 2.10 -4.27
N ILE A 40 12.47 0.97 -4.61
CA ILE A 40 12.62 -0.28 -3.86
C ILE A 40 14.06 -0.76 -3.96
N THR A 41 14.63 -0.83 -5.18
CA THR A 41 16.04 -1.19 -5.36
C THR A 41 16.98 -0.24 -4.60
N ILE A 42 16.73 1.07 -4.65
CA ILE A 42 17.53 2.03 -3.86
C ILE A 42 17.42 1.74 -2.36
N ALA A 43 16.22 1.44 -1.86
CA ALA A 43 16.02 1.14 -0.44
C ALA A 43 16.70 -0.19 -0.03
N GLU A 44 16.73 -1.18 -0.92
CA GLU A 44 17.46 -2.44 -0.71
C GLU A 44 18.98 -2.20 -0.66
N ASP A 45 19.52 -1.49 -1.65
CA ASP A 45 20.96 -1.22 -1.80
C ASP A 45 21.55 -0.47 -0.59
N ILE A 46 20.78 0.44 0.01
CA ILE A 46 21.22 1.22 1.18
C ILE A 46 20.79 0.60 2.51
N GLY A 47 20.14 -0.56 2.51
CA GLY A 47 19.66 -1.25 3.71
C GLY A 47 18.44 -0.63 4.40
N PHE A 48 17.77 0.33 3.75
CA PHE A 48 16.59 1.05 4.27
C PHE A 48 15.26 0.31 4.03
N ILE A 49 15.26 -0.77 3.25
CA ILE A 49 14.04 -1.50 2.87
C ILE A 49 13.22 -2.00 4.08
N ASN A 50 13.88 -2.39 5.17
CA ASN A 50 13.21 -2.86 6.38
C ASN A 50 12.47 -1.74 7.10
N GLU A 51 13.09 -0.56 7.24
CA GLU A 51 12.47 0.60 7.88
C GLU A 51 11.32 1.13 7.03
N LEU A 52 11.53 1.23 5.72
CA LEU A 52 10.49 1.58 4.76
C LEU A 52 9.30 0.62 4.86
N GLY A 53 9.56 -0.69 4.86
CA GLY A 53 8.54 -1.73 4.98
C GLY A 53 7.74 -1.61 6.28
N TYR A 54 8.41 -1.37 7.41
CA TYR A 54 7.73 -1.17 8.69
C TYR A 54 6.78 0.04 8.66
N GLN A 55 7.22 1.18 8.11
CA GLN A 55 6.38 2.36 7.98
C GLN A 55 5.19 2.11 7.05
N ILE A 56 5.40 1.43 5.92
CA ILE A 56 4.33 1.06 4.98
C ILE A 56 3.29 0.17 5.67
N ILE A 57 3.71 -0.88 6.39
CA ILE A 57 2.80 -1.78 7.09
C ILE A 57 2.00 -1.03 8.15
N LYS A 58 2.68 -0.21 8.96
CA LYS A 58 2.03 0.58 10.02
C LYS A 58 0.96 1.51 9.45
N THR A 59 1.27 2.22 8.36
CA THR A 59 0.30 3.09 7.67
C THR A 59 -0.85 2.27 7.10
N ALA A 60 -0.56 1.17 6.39
CA ALA A 60 -1.58 0.31 5.78
C ALA A 60 -2.55 -0.26 6.82
N MET A 61 -2.07 -0.72 7.98
CA MET A 61 -2.93 -1.21 9.06
C MET A 61 -3.79 -0.11 9.67
N GLY A 62 -3.23 1.10 9.83
CA GLY A 62 -3.99 2.26 10.31
C GLY A 62 -5.15 2.62 9.37
N GLU A 63 -4.89 2.63 8.06
CA GLU A 63 -5.91 2.92 7.04
C GLU A 63 -6.93 1.77 6.88
N PHE A 64 -6.48 0.51 6.96
CA PHE A 64 -7.37 -0.66 6.92
C PHE A 64 -8.42 -0.63 8.04
N ARG A 65 -8.02 -0.21 9.26
CA ARG A 65 -8.96 -0.02 10.37
C ARG A 65 -10.06 0.98 10.02
N HIS A 66 -9.72 2.07 9.32
CA HIS A 66 -10.69 3.07 8.91
C HIS A 66 -11.60 2.58 7.77
N PHE A 67 -11.08 1.76 6.84
CA PHE A 67 -11.88 1.14 5.79
C PHE A 67 -12.87 0.11 6.33
N SER A 68 -12.43 -0.75 7.26
CA SER A 68 -13.27 -1.80 7.87
C SER A 68 -14.41 -1.24 8.71
N GLN A 69 -14.27 -0.03 9.24
CA GLN A 69 -15.38 0.66 9.93
C GLN A 69 -16.45 1.20 8.97
N ARG A 70 -16.11 1.42 7.69
CA ARG A 70 -16.99 2.05 6.69
C ARG A 70 -17.55 1.07 5.67
N ALA A 71 -16.79 0.03 5.36
CA ALA A 71 -17.21 -1.06 4.49
C ALA A 71 -17.60 -2.25 5.37
N SER A 72 -18.74 -2.87 5.10
CA SER A 72 -19.15 -4.15 5.69
C SER A 72 -18.27 -5.30 5.17
N LEU A 73 -16.95 -5.16 5.33
CA LEU A 73 -15.99 -6.22 5.06
C LEU A 73 -16.34 -7.38 5.99
N LYS A 74 -16.41 -8.59 5.44
CA LYS A 74 -16.59 -9.78 6.27
C LYS A 74 -15.42 -9.89 7.23
N ASP A 75 -15.68 -10.34 8.45
CA ASP A 75 -14.71 -10.51 9.54
C ASP A 75 -13.63 -11.59 9.27
N ASP A 76 -13.42 -11.98 8.00
CA ASP A 76 -12.52 -13.06 7.60
C ASP A 76 -11.04 -12.61 7.44
N PHE A 77 -10.68 -11.40 7.90
CA PHE A 77 -9.29 -10.87 7.90
C PHE A 77 -8.66 -10.81 9.29
#